data_AF-A0A950WAB4-F1
#
_entry.id   AF-A0A950WAB4-F1
#
_cell.length_a   1.000
_cell.length_b   1.000
_cell.length_c   1.000
_cell.angle_alpha   90.00
_cell.angle_beta   90.00
_cell.angle_gamma   90.00
#
_symmetry.space_group_name_H-M   'P 1'
#
loop_
_entity.id
_entity.type
_entity.pdbx_description
1 polymer ?
#
loop_
_entity_poly.entity_id
_entity_poly.type
_entity_poly.pdbx_seq_one_letter_code
_entity_poly.pdbx_strand_id
1 'polypeptide(L)'
;MTSPILFLQNVVGGLGIGCVYALIALGFSLIYRAIGLVNFAQGNLLMFGTYIGLTFYLGLLGMPALSPILAFLIGIAAGAIIGIILERLFRPLAKVDLSYMLLGTIGIGIVLDNVASRIWGSQGVQSPTPIPNAVFRVGGVNLVPYYFLMMGVAAVLLVGLQIFLMRTNLGRGLRASAQDREIAACFGVPVNRMNAIAFAVGVALAAAAGMLIAPVLYTYPAV
;
A
#
# COMPACT_ATOMS: atom_id res chain seq x y z
N MET A 1 9.42 -20.52 32.84
CA MET A 1 10.61 -19.96 32.16
C MET A 1 10.40 -19.65 30.66
N THR A 2 9.19 -19.80 30.10
CA THR A 2 8.88 -19.54 28.68
C THR A 2 8.41 -18.12 28.36
N SER A 3 8.06 -17.32 29.38
CA SER A 3 7.57 -15.94 29.20
C SER A 3 8.55 -14.98 28.50
N PRO A 4 9.86 -14.92 28.82
CA PRO A 4 10.75 -13.97 28.15
C PRO A 4 11.02 -14.33 26.68
N ILE A 5 11.05 -15.64 26.37
CA ILE A 5 11.24 -16.15 25.01
C ILE A 5 10.03 -15.80 24.13
N LEU A 6 8.81 -16.02 24.65
CA LEU A 6 7.58 -15.65 23.95
C LEU A 6 7.46 -14.13 23.77
N PHE A 7 7.87 -13.35 24.76
CA PHE A 7 7.94 -11.89 24.64
C PHE A 7 8.85 -11.45 23.49
N LEU A 8 10.09 -11.97 23.43
CA LEU A 8 11.02 -11.65 22.35
C LEU A 8 10.49 -12.06 20.97
N GLN A 9 9.87 -13.23 20.84
CA GLN A 9 9.26 -13.67 19.59
C GLN A 9 8.14 -12.71 19.14
N ASN A 10 7.27 -12.31 20.07
CA ASN A 10 6.18 -11.37 19.79
C ASN A 10 6.69 -9.97 19.46
N VAL A 11 7.77 -9.51 20.09
CA VAL A 11 8.41 -8.23 19.75
C VAL A 11 8.93 -8.26 18.31
N VAL A 12 9.63 -9.32 17.90
CA VAL A 12 10.13 -9.44 16.52
C VAL A 12 8.99 -9.52 15.50
N GLY A 13 7.98 -10.37 15.76
CA GLY A 13 6.81 -10.48 14.88
C GLY A 13 6.02 -9.18 14.81
N GLY A 14 5.82 -8.52 15.96
CA GLY A 14 5.13 -7.24 16.08
C GLY A 14 5.86 -6.10 15.38
N LEU A 15 7.19 -6.06 15.43
CA LEU A 15 7.99 -5.11 14.66
C LEU A 15 7.84 -5.34 13.15
N GLY A 16 7.80 -6.61 12.71
CA GLY A 16 7.62 -6.95 11.29
C GLY A 16 6.29 -6.44 10.74
N ILE A 17 5.21 -6.70 11.47
CA ILE A 17 3.87 -6.21 11.13
C ILE A 17 3.78 -4.67 11.27
N GLY A 18 4.43 -4.10 12.29
CA GLY A 18 4.50 -2.66 12.52
C GLY A 18 5.16 -1.90 11.36
N CYS A 19 6.20 -2.47 10.74
CA CYS A 19 6.80 -1.90 9.53
C CYS A 19 5.81 -1.85 8.36
N VAL A 20 4.95 -2.85 8.21
CA VAL A 20 3.91 -2.85 7.19
C VAL A 20 2.86 -1.76 7.49
N TYR A 21 2.43 -1.64 8.75
CA TYR A 21 1.52 -0.54 9.13
C TYR A 21 2.14 0.84 8.91
N ALA A 22 3.46 0.99 9.09
CA ALA A 22 4.15 2.24 8.77
C ALA A 22 4.07 2.57 7.27
N LEU A 23 4.20 1.58 6.36
CA LEU A 23 4.01 1.79 4.93
C LEU A 23 2.58 2.24 4.60
N ILE A 24 1.57 1.58 5.20
CA ILE A 24 0.16 1.91 5.02
C ILE A 24 -0.12 3.35 5.49
N ALA A 25 0.35 3.68 6.69
CA ALA A 25 0.19 5.00 7.28
C ALA A 25 0.86 6.09 6.43
N LEU A 26 2.05 5.82 5.88
CA LEU A 26 2.73 6.78 5.01
C LEU A 26 2.03 6.96 3.68
N GLY A 27 1.56 5.88 3.03
CA GLY A 27 0.76 5.97 1.82
C GLY A 27 -0.51 6.81 2.04
N PHE A 28 -1.20 6.56 3.16
CA PHE A 28 -2.35 7.37 3.58
C PHE A 28 -1.97 8.83 3.83
N SER A 29 -0.91 9.09 4.58
CA SER A 29 -0.48 10.45 4.91
C SER A 29 -0.07 11.26 3.68
N LEU A 30 0.47 10.61 2.66
CA LEU A 30 0.89 11.23 1.41
C LEU A 30 -0.32 11.70 0.60
N ILE A 31 -1.33 10.82 0.46
CA ILE A 31 -2.59 11.14 -0.19
C ILE A 31 -3.30 12.26 0.58
N TYR A 32 -3.39 12.13 1.90
CA TYR A 32 -4.00 13.13 2.77
C TYR A 32 -3.32 14.49 2.63
N ARG A 33 -1.99 14.55 2.61
CA ARG A 33 -1.25 15.82 2.41
C ARG A 33 -1.46 16.41 1.02
N ALA A 34 -1.61 15.59 -0.01
CA ALA A 34 -1.78 16.06 -1.37
C ALA A 34 -3.16 16.66 -1.65
N ILE A 35 -4.23 16.02 -1.17
CA ILE A 35 -5.62 16.49 -1.39
C ILE A 35 -6.30 17.11 -0.16
N GLY A 36 -5.70 17.00 1.01
CA GLY A 36 -6.17 17.60 2.27
C GLY A 36 -7.28 16.81 2.96
N LEU A 37 -7.51 15.57 2.52
CA LEU A 37 -8.78 14.88 2.73
C LEU A 37 -8.56 13.39 2.95
N VAL A 38 -9.38 12.80 3.82
CA VAL A 38 -9.29 11.40 4.21
C VAL A 38 -9.93 10.53 3.13
N ASN A 39 -9.12 9.65 2.53
CA ASN A 39 -9.62 8.67 1.57
C ASN A 39 -10.09 7.41 2.31
N PHE A 40 -11.40 7.20 2.42
CA PHE A 40 -11.97 6.01 3.06
C PHE A 40 -11.76 4.72 2.25
N ALA A 41 -11.45 4.82 0.95
CA ALA A 41 -11.16 3.65 0.12
C ALA A 41 -9.74 3.10 0.31
N GLN A 42 -8.91 3.68 1.19
CA GLN A 42 -7.50 3.29 1.32
C GLN A 42 -7.30 1.79 1.59
N GLY A 43 -8.17 1.18 2.40
CA GLY A 43 -8.16 -0.26 2.65
C GLY A 43 -8.50 -1.07 1.38
N ASN A 44 -9.52 -0.64 0.64
CA ASN A 44 -9.90 -1.24 -0.63
C ASN A 44 -8.76 -1.15 -1.66
N LEU A 45 -7.99 -0.07 -1.65
CA LEU A 45 -6.83 0.11 -2.55
C LEU A 45 -5.66 -0.80 -2.20
N LEU A 46 -5.40 -0.98 -0.90
CA LEU A 46 -4.45 -1.98 -0.42
C LEU A 46 -4.86 -3.37 -0.90
N MET A 47 -6.12 -3.74 -0.69
CA MET A 47 -6.70 -5.02 -1.09
C MET A 47 -6.59 -5.22 -2.61
N PHE A 48 -7.01 -4.26 -3.42
CA PHE A 48 -6.97 -4.36 -4.88
C PHE A 48 -5.55 -4.54 -5.42
N GLY A 49 -4.60 -3.76 -4.91
CA GLY A 49 -3.19 -3.88 -5.29
C GLY A 49 -2.60 -5.25 -4.89
N THR A 50 -3.02 -5.76 -3.74
CA THR A 50 -2.62 -7.10 -3.26
C THR A 50 -3.13 -8.19 -4.19
N TYR A 51 -4.43 -8.16 -4.56
CA TYR A 51 -5.02 -9.15 -5.45
C TYR A 51 -4.39 -9.17 -6.84
N ILE A 52 -4.06 -8.00 -7.39
CA ILE A 52 -3.36 -7.94 -8.68
C ILE A 52 -1.99 -8.60 -8.55
N GLY A 53 -1.21 -8.28 -7.52
CA GLY A 53 0.07 -8.95 -7.25
C GLY A 53 -0.07 -10.47 -7.06
N LEU A 54 -1.06 -10.91 -6.29
CA LEU A 54 -1.34 -12.33 -6.07
C LEU A 54 -1.79 -13.06 -7.33
N THR A 55 -2.47 -12.39 -8.24
CA THR A 55 -2.87 -12.97 -9.53
C THR A 55 -1.64 -13.45 -10.31
N PHE A 56 -0.61 -12.60 -10.37
CA PHE A 56 0.65 -12.95 -11.03
C PHE A 56 1.52 -13.87 -10.19
N TYR A 57 1.45 -13.79 -8.86
CA TYR A 57 2.26 -14.67 -8.00
C TYR A 57 1.76 -16.12 -8.03
N LEU A 58 0.45 -16.32 -7.96
CA LEU A 58 -0.20 -17.63 -7.88
C LEU A 58 -0.69 -18.17 -9.23
N GLY A 59 -0.62 -17.36 -10.29
CA GLY A 59 -1.18 -17.72 -11.60
C GLY A 59 -2.71 -17.83 -11.58
N LEU A 60 -3.38 -16.93 -10.85
CA LEU A 60 -4.85 -16.89 -10.82
C LEU A 60 -5.38 -16.41 -12.18
N LEU A 61 -6.66 -16.69 -12.46
CA LEU A 61 -7.34 -16.24 -13.69
C LEU A 61 -6.70 -16.76 -14.99
N GLY A 62 -5.98 -17.88 -14.92
CA GLY A 62 -5.29 -18.47 -16.08
C GLY A 62 -4.00 -17.75 -16.48
N MET A 63 -3.48 -16.85 -15.64
CA MET A 63 -2.19 -16.18 -15.84
C MET A 63 -1.03 -17.10 -15.46
N PRO A 64 0.16 -16.95 -16.07
CA PRO A 64 1.34 -17.69 -15.65
C PRO A 64 1.80 -17.21 -14.26
N ALA A 65 2.17 -18.15 -13.40
CA ALA A 65 2.81 -17.84 -12.12
C ALA A 65 4.21 -17.23 -12.36
N LEU A 66 4.44 -16.05 -11.81
CA LEU A 66 5.68 -15.31 -11.91
C LEU A 66 6.50 -15.41 -10.62
N SER A 67 7.78 -15.02 -10.69
CA SER A 67 8.62 -14.96 -9.50
C SER A 67 8.04 -13.97 -8.46
N PRO A 68 8.23 -14.20 -7.15
CA PRO A 68 7.66 -13.33 -6.12
C PRO A 68 8.06 -11.86 -6.28
N ILE A 69 9.31 -11.61 -6.69
CA ILE A 69 9.83 -10.26 -6.91
C ILE A 69 9.11 -9.59 -8.07
N LEU A 70 8.91 -10.30 -9.19
CA LEU A 70 8.25 -9.75 -10.36
C LEU A 70 6.77 -9.48 -10.08
N ALA A 71 6.08 -10.42 -9.42
CA ALA A 71 4.70 -10.23 -8.98
C ALA A 71 4.55 -9.03 -8.02
N PHE A 72 5.51 -8.85 -7.10
CA PHE A 72 5.55 -7.70 -6.19
C PHE A 72 5.70 -6.37 -6.94
N LEU A 73 6.62 -6.29 -7.89
CA LEU A 73 6.79 -5.08 -8.72
C LEU A 73 5.57 -4.79 -9.58
N ILE A 74 4.91 -5.82 -10.12
CA ILE A 74 3.66 -5.66 -10.88
C ILE A 74 2.53 -5.14 -9.96
N GLY A 75 2.39 -5.67 -8.75
CA GLY A 75 1.41 -5.18 -7.78
C GLY A 75 1.63 -3.70 -7.42
N ILE A 76 2.88 -3.30 -7.19
CA ILE A 76 3.27 -1.90 -6.96
C ILE A 76 2.93 -1.02 -8.16
N ALA A 77 3.29 -1.45 -9.37
CA ALA A 77 3.03 -0.70 -10.60
C ALA A 77 1.52 -0.57 -10.87
N ALA A 78 0.76 -1.64 -10.68
CA ALA A 78 -0.70 -1.62 -10.78
C ALA A 78 -1.32 -0.68 -9.75
N GLY A 79 -0.84 -0.71 -8.50
CA GLY A 79 -1.24 0.24 -7.45
C GLY A 79 -0.98 1.68 -7.88
N ALA A 80 0.19 1.97 -8.46
CA ALA A 80 0.51 3.31 -8.96
C ALA A 80 -0.47 3.77 -10.06
N ILE A 81 -0.76 2.89 -11.02
CA ILE A 81 -1.71 3.17 -12.11
C ILE A 81 -3.11 3.42 -11.57
N ILE A 82 -3.59 2.57 -10.64
CA ILE A 82 -4.88 2.74 -9.96
C ILE A 82 -4.93 4.08 -9.23
N GLY A 83 -3.85 4.45 -8.53
CA GLY A 83 -3.73 5.74 -7.86
C GLY A 83 -3.95 6.92 -8.83
N ILE A 84 -3.29 6.89 -10.00
CA ILE A 84 -3.45 7.94 -11.02
C ILE A 84 -4.89 8.01 -11.53
N ILE A 85 -5.52 6.86 -11.79
CA ILE A 85 -6.92 6.78 -12.25
C ILE A 85 -7.85 7.39 -11.19
N LEU A 86 -7.64 7.05 -9.92
CA LEU A 86 -8.46 7.54 -8.82
C LEU A 86 -8.27 9.01 -8.54
N GLU A 87 -7.05 9.54 -8.64
CA GLU A 87 -6.86 10.99 -8.54
C GLU A 87 -7.68 11.71 -9.60
N ARG A 88 -7.70 11.20 -10.84
CA ARG A 88 -8.48 11.82 -11.91
C ARG A 88 -9.98 11.75 -11.66
N LEU A 89 -10.46 10.67 -11.04
CA LEU A 89 -11.85 10.48 -10.66
C LEU A 89 -12.25 11.35 -9.44
N PHE A 90 -11.32 11.56 -8.50
CA PHE A 90 -11.52 12.41 -7.31
C PHE A 90 -11.30 13.90 -7.57
N ARG A 91 -10.52 14.28 -8.57
CA ARG A 91 -10.27 15.67 -8.93
C ARG A 91 -11.53 16.53 -9.09
N PRO A 92 -12.60 16.10 -9.78
CA PRO A 92 -13.84 16.89 -9.85
C PRO A 92 -14.53 16.98 -8.49
N LEU A 93 -14.46 15.91 -7.68
CA LEU A 93 -15.07 15.86 -6.34
C LEU A 93 -14.35 16.80 -5.34
N ALA A 94 -13.08 17.12 -5.57
CA ALA A 94 -12.32 18.07 -4.76
C ALA A 94 -12.80 19.54 -4.89
N LYS A 95 -13.69 19.84 -5.84
CA LYS A 95 -14.30 21.17 -6.02
C LYS A 95 -15.63 21.33 -5.28
N VAL A 96 -16.13 20.24 -4.68
CA VAL A 96 -17.43 20.16 -4.02
C VAL A 96 -17.20 20.06 -2.50
N ASP A 97 -18.25 20.24 -1.69
CA ASP A 97 -18.11 20.18 -0.23
C ASP A 97 -17.49 18.87 0.26
N LEU A 98 -16.78 18.95 1.38
CA LEU A 98 -16.10 17.84 2.07
C LEU A 98 -16.98 16.58 2.14
N SER A 99 -18.25 16.74 2.52
CA SER A 99 -19.21 15.65 2.67
C SER A 99 -19.41 14.83 1.39
N TYR A 100 -19.53 15.50 0.24
CA TYR A 100 -19.68 14.82 -1.05
C TYR A 100 -18.41 14.07 -1.45
N MET A 101 -17.24 14.60 -1.11
CA MET A 101 -15.99 13.92 -1.41
C MET A 101 -15.82 12.65 -0.57
N LEU A 102 -16.17 12.70 0.73
CA LEU A 102 -16.15 11.52 1.60
C LEU A 102 -17.11 10.45 1.08
N LEU A 103 -18.35 10.82 0.75
CA LEU A 103 -19.32 9.92 0.12
C LEU A 103 -18.79 9.32 -1.18
N GLY A 104 -18.09 10.12 -2.00
CA GLY A 104 -17.43 9.64 -3.21
C GLY A 104 -16.36 8.59 -2.94
N THR A 105 -15.51 8.80 -1.92
CA THR A 105 -14.49 7.80 -1.55
C THR A 105 -15.11 6.49 -1.05
N ILE A 106 -16.18 6.57 -0.26
CA ILE A 106 -16.92 5.39 0.21
C ILE A 106 -17.57 4.66 -0.97
N GLY A 107 -18.22 5.39 -1.87
CA GLY A 107 -18.84 4.83 -3.07
C GLY A 107 -17.83 4.09 -3.95
N ILE A 108 -16.63 4.66 -4.13
CA ILE A 108 -15.55 3.99 -4.86
C ILE A 108 -15.07 2.75 -4.11
N GLY A 109 -14.95 2.79 -2.78
CA GLY A 109 -14.62 1.61 -1.97
C GLY A 109 -15.59 0.46 -2.22
N ILE A 110 -16.90 0.74 -2.19
CA ILE A 110 -17.95 -0.26 -2.48
C ILE A 110 -17.82 -0.82 -3.90
N VAL A 111 -17.55 0.04 -4.90
CA VAL A 111 -17.31 -0.42 -6.27
C VAL A 111 -16.10 -1.34 -6.34
N LEU A 112 -14.99 -0.98 -5.69
CA LEU A 112 -13.80 -1.82 -5.62
C LEU A 112 -14.11 -3.16 -4.94
N ASP A 113 -14.82 -3.20 -3.82
CA ASP A 113 -15.17 -4.47 -3.16
C ASP A 113 -15.98 -5.40 -4.07
N ASN A 114 -16.97 -4.84 -4.78
CA ASN A 114 -17.81 -5.61 -5.69
C ASN A 114 -17.03 -6.10 -6.91
N VAL A 115 -16.17 -5.26 -7.50
CA VAL A 115 -15.32 -5.67 -8.62
C VAL A 115 -14.32 -6.73 -8.18
N ALA A 116 -13.71 -6.58 -7.00
CA ALA A 116 -12.78 -7.56 -6.45
C ALA A 116 -13.48 -8.91 -6.22
N SER A 117 -14.63 -8.88 -5.55
CA SER A 117 -15.44 -10.07 -5.30
C SER A 117 -15.89 -10.77 -6.59
N ARG A 118 -16.14 -10.00 -7.66
CA ARG A 118 -16.54 -10.57 -8.95
C ARG A 118 -15.38 -11.24 -9.70
N ILE A 119 -14.17 -10.70 -9.58
CA ILE A 119 -12.98 -11.20 -10.27
C ILE A 119 -12.34 -12.36 -9.49
N TRP A 120 -12.09 -12.18 -8.19
CA TRP A 120 -11.34 -13.13 -7.36
C TRP A 120 -12.24 -14.02 -6.48
N GLY A 121 -13.55 -13.81 -6.50
CA GLY A 121 -14.50 -14.50 -5.61
C GLY A 121 -14.58 -13.80 -4.25
N SER A 122 -15.49 -14.25 -3.39
CA SER A 122 -15.68 -13.70 -2.03
C SER A 122 -14.79 -14.34 -0.96
N GLN A 123 -14.07 -15.41 -1.32
CA GLN A 123 -13.26 -16.17 -0.37
C GLN A 123 -11.88 -15.53 -0.19
N GLY A 124 -11.38 -15.58 1.05
CA GLY A 124 -10.05 -15.10 1.36
C GLY A 124 -8.97 -15.92 0.66
N VAL A 125 -8.04 -15.24 -0.01
CA VAL A 125 -6.89 -15.88 -0.66
C VAL A 125 -5.71 -15.83 0.30
N GLN A 126 -5.15 -16.99 0.61
CA GLN A 126 -3.90 -17.10 1.37
C GLN A 126 -2.72 -17.11 0.41
N SER A 127 -1.75 -16.24 0.66
CA SER A 127 -0.51 -16.23 -0.09
C SER A 127 0.53 -17.13 0.57
N PRO A 128 1.23 -18.01 -0.16
CA PRO A 128 2.39 -18.70 0.37
C PRO A 128 3.52 -17.70 0.63
N THR A 129 4.42 -18.03 1.56
CA THR A 129 5.59 -17.20 1.81
C THR A 129 6.58 -17.34 0.63
N PRO A 130 7.18 -16.23 0.16
CA PRO A 130 8.12 -16.26 -0.96
C PRO A 130 9.47 -16.89 -0.60
N ILE A 131 9.72 -17.12 0.70
CA ILE A 131 10.92 -17.76 1.22
C ILE A 131 10.54 -18.99 2.06
N PRO A 132 11.44 -19.98 2.18
CA PRO A 132 11.19 -21.15 3.02
C PRO A 132 10.87 -20.76 4.47
N ASN A 133 9.83 -21.36 5.03
CA ASN A 133 9.44 -21.18 6.44
C ASN A 133 10.33 -21.97 7.41
N ALA A 134 11.64 -22.02 7.14
CA ALA A 134 12.60 -22.63 8.04
C ALA A 134 12.78 -21.70 9.25
N VAL A 135 12.12 -22.06 10.36
CA VAL A 135 12.22 -21.32 11.61
C VAL A 135 13.63 -21.48 12.18
N PHE A 136 14.37 -20.38 12.30
CA PHE A 136 15.67 -20.40 12.97
C PHE A 136 15.46 -20.43 14.47
N ARG A 137 16.03 -21.43 15.15
CA ARG A 137 16.01 -21.56 16.60
C ARG A 137 17.31 -21.03 17.17
N VAL A 138 17.27 -19.87 17.82
CA VAL A 138 18.42 -19.28 18.51
C VAL A 138 18.09 -19.18 20.00
N GLY A 139 18.77 -19.96 20.84
CA GLY A 139 18.58 -19.91 22.31
C GLY A 139 17.13 -20.19 22.76
N GLY A 140 16.37 -21.00 22.01
CA GLY A 140 14.95 -21.28 22.29
C GLY A 140 13.96 -20.29 21.65
N VAL A 141 14.44 -19.21 21.02
CA VAL A 141 13.63 -18.25 20.25
C VAL A 141 13.41 -18.77 18.83
N ASN A 142 12.15 -18.91 18.43
CA ASN A 142 11.73 -19.23 17.07
C ASN A 142 11.66 -17.94 16.25
N LEU A 143 12.64 -17.73 15.37
CA LEU A 143 12.70 -16.58 14.48
C LEU A 143 12.20 -16.98 13.10
N VAL A 144 11.09 -16.37 12.67
CA VAL A 144 10.53 -16.56 11.33
C VAL A 144 11.26 -15.63 10.36
N PRO A 145 11.99 -16.15 9.34
CA PRO A 145 12.76 -15.32 8.40
C PRO A 145 11.92 -14.26 7.69
N TYR A 146 10.63 -14.55 7.49
CA TYR A 146 9.72 -13.69 6.76
C TYR A 146 9.51 -12.32 7.43
N TYR A 147 9.52 -12.24 8.76
CA TYR A 147 9.44 -10.95 9.45
C TYR A 147 10.65 -10.05 9.16
N PHE A 148 11.85 -10.63 9.04
CA PHE A 148 13.04 -9.87 8.66
C PHE A 148 12.99 -9.40 7.21
N LEU A 149 12.43 -10.21 6.31
CA LEU A 149 12.17 -9.80 4.93
C LEU A 149 11.19 -8.63 4.88
N MET A 150 10.08 -8.69 5.63
CA MET A 150 9.13 -7.57 5.73
C MET A 150 9.81 -6.29 6.19
N MET A 151 10.60 -6.37 7.26
CA MET A 151 11.34 -5.22 7.79
C MET A 151 12.32 -4.66 6.74
N GLY A 152 13.06 -5.52 6.05
CA GLY A 152 14.02 -5.13 5.02
C GLY A 152 13.34 -4.43 3.83
N VAL A 153 12.29 -5.04 3.28
CA VAL A 153 11.55 -4.45 2.15
C VAL A 153 10.86 -3.15 2.57
N ALA A 154 10.26 -3.10 3.75
CA ALA A 154 9.66 -1.88 4.28
C ALA A 154 10.71 -0.79 4.45
N ALA A 155 11.86 -1.08 5.06
CA ALA A 155 12.95 -0.11 5.21
C ALA A 155 13.42 0.44 3.85
N VAL A 156 13.59 -0.42 2.84
CA VAL A 156 13.95 0.01 1.48
C VAL A 156 12.90 0.95 0.88
N LEU A 157 11.62 0.61 1.00
CA LEU A 157 10.53 1.45 0.48
C LEU A 157 10.41 2.78 1.23
N LEU A 158 10.60 2.78 2.55
CA LEU A 158 10.57 3.96 3.40
C LEU A 158 11.73 4.92 3.07
N VAL A 159 12.95 4.40 3.00
CA VAL A 159 14.14 5.18 2.62
C VAL A 159 14.01 5.67 1.18
N GLY A 160 13.52 4.82 0.27
CA GLY A 160 13.23 5.19 -1.11
C GLY A 160 12.24 6.35 -1.23
N LEU A 161 11.13 6.28 -0.47
CA LEU A 161 10.15 7.36 -0.40
C LEU A 161 10.76 8.64 0.18
N GLN A 162 11.55 8.54 1.25
CA GLN A 162 12.22 9.69 1.85
C GLN A 162 13.15 10.38 0.85
N ILE A 163 13.99 9.60 0.16
CA ILE A 163 14.89 10.11 -0.89
C ILE A 163 14.06 10.76 -2.00
N PHE A 164 12.99 10.11 -2.46
CA PHE A 164 12.09 10.65 -3.47
C PHE A 164 11.55 12.03 -3.06
N LEU A 165 10.99 12.14 -1.85
CA LEU A 165 10.40 13.39 -1.36
C LEU A 165 11.46 14.49 -1.11
N MET A 166 12.62 14.14 -0.57
CA MET A 166 13.64 15.10 -0.15
C MET A 166 14.59 15.52 -1.27
N ARG A 167 14.97 14.61 -2.17
CA ARG A 167 16.04 14.82 -3.15
C ARG A 167 15.55 15.11 -4.56
N THR A 168 14.33 14.69 -4.95
CA THR A 168 13.85 14.85 -6.33
C THR A 168 13.06 16.15 -6.55
N ASN A 169 13.04 16.64 -7.80
CA ASN A 169 12.24 17.82 -8.18
C ASN A 169 10.74 17.57 -8.04
N LEU A 170 10.28 16.35 -8.35
CA LEU A 170 8.89 15.94 -8.14
C LEU A 170 8.53 15.97 -6.65
N GLY A 171 9.41 15.47 -5.78
CA GLY A 171 9.23 15.52 -4.33
C GLY A 171 9.20 16.93 -3.75
N ARG A 172 10.00 17.86 -4.31
CA ARG A 172 9.93 19.29 -3.96
C ARG A 172 8.60 19.91 -4.38
N GLY A 173 8.17 19.67 -5.62
CA GLY A 173 6.88 20.14 -6.13
C GLY A 173 5.71 19.62 -5.31
N LEU A 174 5.76 18.33 -4.94
CA LEU A 174 4.74 17.69 -4.09
C LEU A 174 4.64 18.35 -2.71
N ARG A 175 5.80 18.56 -2.05
CA ARG A 175 5.84 19.22 -0.74
C ARG A 175 5.39 20.68 -0.81
N ALA A 176 5.76 21.40 -1.86
CA ALA A 176 5.30 22.77 -2.09
C ALA A 176 3.77 22.81 -2.25
N SER A 177 3.20 21.92 -3.09
CA SER A 177 1.75 21.84 -3.27
C SER A 177 1.00 21.36 -2.02
N ALA A 178 1.64 20.59 -1.15
CA ALA A 178 1.06 20.14 0.11
C ALA A 178 1.07 21.22 1.21
N GLN A 179 1.94 22.23 1.09
CA GLN A 179 2.01 23.34 2.02
C GLN A 179 0.98 24.42 1.70
N ASP A 180 0.95 24.85 0.43
CA ASP A 180 -0.08 25.77 -0.07
C ASP A 180 -0.24 25.55 -1.58
N ARG A 181 -1.44 25.12 -1.98
CA ARG A 181 -1.73 24.79 -3.38
C ARG A 181 -1.80 26.03 -4.27
N GLU A 182 -2.39 27.11 -3.76
CA GLU A 182 -2.59 28.33 -4.55
C GLU A 182 -1.26 29.02 -4.78
N ILE A 183 -0.46 29.17 -3.71
CA ILE A 183 0.87 29.74 -3.80
C ILE A 183 1.78 28.89 -4.70
N ALA A 184 1.77 27.56 -4.52
CA ALA A 184 2.57 26.69 -5.38
C ALA A 184 2.19 26.81 -6.87
N ALA A 185 0.88 26.96 -7.17
CA ALA A 185 0.41 27.17 -8.53
C ALA A 185 0.88 28.51 -9.11
N CYS A 186 0.93 29.59 -8.31
CA CYS A 186 1.50 30.89 -8.71
C CYS A 186 2.98 30.79 -9.09
N PHE A 187 3.74 29.90 -8.44
CA PHE A 187 5.13 29.59 -8.79
C PHE A 187 5.28 28.56 -9.93
N GLY A 188 4.19 28.24 -10.64
CA GLY A 188 4.22 27.36 -11.82
C GLY A 188 4.30 25.87 -11.50
N VAL A 189 4.12 25.46 -10.23
CA VAL A 189 4.06 24.04 -9.87
C VAL A 189 2.77 23.43 -10.40
N PRO A 190 2.81 22.36 -11.21
CA PRO A 190 1.60 21.74 -11.73
C PRO A 190 0.92 20.89 -10.64
N VAL A 191 0.16 21.53 -9.74
CA VAL A 191 -0.50 20.92 -8.56
C VAL A 191 -1.28 19.66 -8.93
N ASN A 192 -2.03 19.70 -10.03
CA ASN A 192 -2.78 18.55 -10.55
C ASN A 192 -1.89 17.33 -10.85
N ARG A 193 -0.68 17.54 -11.39
CA ARG A 193 0.28 16.45 -11.61
C ARG A 193 0.87 15.97 -10.28
N MET A 194 1.11 16.88 -9.34
CA MET A 194 1.62 16.52 -8.01
C MET A 194 0.62 15.65 -7.25
N ASN A 195 -0.68 15.98 -7.31
CA ASN A 195 -1.73 15.17 -6.73
C ASN A 195 -1.76 13.76 -7.34
N ALA A 196 -1.68 13.65 -8.67
CA ALA A 196 -1.65 12.35 -9.34
C ALA A 196 -0.43 11.51 -8.90
N ILE A 197 0.73 12.14 -8.73
CA ILE A 197 1.95 11.48 -8.24
C ILE A 197 1.79 11.03 -6.78
N ALA A 198 1.22 11.86 -5.90
CA ALA A 198 0.96 11.46 -4.51
C ALA A 198 0.01 10.25 -4.43
N PHE A 199 -1.04 10.24 -5.24
CA PHE A 199 -1.94 9.09 -5.31
C PHE A 199 -1.22 7.85 -5.87
N ALA A 200 -0.45 8.00 -6.94
CA ALA A 200 0.33 6.90 -7.51
C ALA A 200 1.24 6.26 -6.45
N VAL A 201 2.05 7.08 -5.77
CA VAL A 201 2.99 6.60 -4.75
C VAL A 201 2.25 6.06 -3.52
N GLY A 202 1.19 6.74 -3.08
CA GLY A 202 0.44 6.33 -1.89
C GLY A 202 -0.28 4.99 -2.07
N VAL A 203 -0.87 4.75 -3.23
CA VAL A 203 -1.52 3.48 -3.55
C VAL A 203 -0.51 2.38 -3.87
N ALA A 204 0.62 2.72 -4.51
CA ALA A 204 1.72 1.78 -4.71
C ALA A 204 2.30 1.26 -3.39
N LEU A 205 2.45 2.14 -2.38
CA LEU A 205 2.88 1.75 -1.03
C LEU A 205 1.82 0.90 -0.32
N ALA A 206 0.54 1.21 -0.50
CA ALA A 206 -0.55 0.40 0.03
C ALA A 206 -0.54 -1.02 -0.59
N ALA A 207 -0.37 -1.13 -1.91
CA ALA A 207 -0.25 -2.40 -2.61
C ALA A 207 0.97 -3.20 -2.11
N ALA A 208 2.14 -2.55 -1.98
CA ALA A 208 3.34 -3.17 -1.43
C ALA A 208 3.10 -3.72 -0.02
N ALA A 209 2.49 -2.91 0.86
CA ALA A 209 2.19 -3.30 2.23
C ALA A 209 1.22 -4.49 2.29
N GLY A 210 0.16 -4.45 1.47
CA GLY A 210 -0.81 -5.53 1.38
C GLY A 210 -0.20 -6.86 0.89
N MET A 211 0.69 -6.80 -0.11
CA MET A 211 1.41 -8.00 -0.56
C MET A 211 2.37 -8.56 0.51
N LEU A 212 3.01 -7.69 1.30
CA LEU A 212 3.86 -8.13 2.41
C LEU A 212 3.05 -8.82 3.52
N ILE A 213 1.85 -8.32 3.85
CA ILE A 213 1.05 -8.91 4.93
C ILE A 213 0.25 -10.15 4.50
N ALA A 214 -0.01 -10.34 3.20
CA ALA A 214 -0.83 -11.42 2.66
C ALA A 214 -0.42 -12.87 3.02
N PRO A 215 0.86 -13.18 3.32
CA PRO A 215 1.21 -14.51 3.84
C PRO A 215 0.97 -14.69 5.34
N VAL A 216 0.83 -13.59 6.09
CA VAL A 216 0.54 -13.62 7.54
C VAL A 216 -0.97 -13.54 7.78
N LEU A 217 -1.67 -12.74 6.99
CA LEU A 217 -3.13 -12.56 7.06
C LEU A 217 -3.77 -12.99 5.73
N TYR A 218 -4.96 -13.57 5.81
CA TYR A 218 -5.77 -13.80 4.62
C TYR A 218 -6.16 -12.46 3.98
N THR A 219 -6.09 -12.39 2.66
CA THR A 219 -6.61 -11.24 1.91
C THR A 219 -8.05 -11.52 1.54
N TYR A 220 -8.99 -10.74 2.08
CA TYR A 220 -10.43 -10.87 1.76
C TYR A 220 -10.87 -9.72 0.85
N PRO A 221 -11.76 -9.96 -0.12
CA PRO A 221 -12.26 -8.95 -1.05
C PRO A 221 -13.50 -8.19 -0.52
N ALA A 222 -14.12 -8.70 0.55
CA ALA A 222 -15.23 -8.09 1.27
C ALA A 222 -15.20 -8.60 2.72
N VAL A 223 -15.56 -7.73 3.68
CA VAL A 223 -15.81 -8.11 5.08
C VAL A 223 -17.19 -8.74 5.20
#